data_AF-A0A9D2GDU8-F1
#
_entry.id   AF-A0A9D2GDU8-F1
#
_cell.length_a   1.000
_cell.length_b   1.000
_cell.length_c   1.000
_cell.angle_alpha   90.00
_cell.angle_beta   90.00
_cell.angle_gamma   90.00
#
_symmetry.space_group_name_H-M   'P 1'
#
loop_
_entity.id
_entity.type
_entity.pdbx_description
1 polymer ?
#
loop_
_entity_poly.entity_id
_entity_poly.type
_entity_poly.pdbx_seq_one_letter_code
_entity_poly.pdbx_strand_id
1 'polypeptide(L)'
;MTDLIAVAEGAGFHKACYFDPQKLNFDDADILRDACRANDCGMYGKYWTCPPGVGTPEECSKHLLRYHHGIVMQFLTEPVSCSLNPDLFNEISRSINEMTRAVRDVLEEITDDIMMLGMSACSLCKECTYLDGKKCRFPHDMVACISGHCVNVYRLWDSTGNRRANLDETDFYTMLLWNGPSDKQ
;
A
#
# COMPACT_ATOMS: atom_id res chain seq x y z
N MET A 1 -18.90 -15.70 3.54
CA MET A 1 -17.52 -15.20 3.39
C MET A 1 -17.62 -14.00 2.48
N THR A 2 -17.25 -12.82 2.96
CA THR A 2 -17.33 -11.58 2.17
C THR A 2 -16.33 -11.67 1.03
N ASP A 3 -16.80 -11.44 -0.21
CA ASP A 3 -15.94 -11.39 -1.38
C ASP A 3 -15.26 -10.02 -1.45
N LEU A 4 -14.00 -9.94 -1.00
CA LEU A 4 -13.25 -8.69 -0.97
C LEU A 4 -12.91 -8.17 -2.37
N ILE A 5 -12.90 -9.03 -3.40
CA ILE A 5 -12.72 -8.55 -4.78
C ILE A 5 -13.95 -7.74 -5.19
N ALA A 6 -15.16 -8.26 -4.95
CA ALA A 6 -16.39 -7.54 -5.23
C ALA A 6 -16.52 -6.25 -4.41
N VAL A 7 -16.06 -6.26 -3.14
CA VAL A 7 -16.00 -5.05 -2.30
C VAL A 7 -15.02 -4.02 -2.88
N ALA A 8 -13.82 -4.43 -3.29
CA ALA A 8 -12.84 -3.54 -3.89
C ALA A 8 -13.34 -2.94 -5.21
N GLU A 9 -13.90 -3.76 -6.10
CA GLU A 9 -14.46 -3.30 -7.37
C GLU A 9 -15.67 -2.36 -7.11
N GLY A 10 -16.51 -2.66 -6.12
CA GLY A 10 -17.61 -1.79 -5.69
C GLY A 10 -17.17 -0.47 -5.04
N ALA A 11 -15.98 -0.44 -4.43
CA ALA A 11 -15.38 0.78 -3.88
C ALA A 11 -14.74 1.68 -4.95
N GLY A 12 -14.54 1.18 -6.17
CA GLY A 12 -14.01 1.93 -7.30
C GLY A 12 -12.67 1.42 -7.87
N PHE A 13 -12.11 0.33 -7.33
CA PHE A 13 -10.94 -0.31 -7.93
C PHE A 13 -11.31 -0.95 -9.27
N HIS A 14 -10.41 -0.89 -10.25
CA HIS A 14 -10.66 -1.47 -11.57
C HIS A 14 -10.49 -2.98 -11.55
N LYS A 15 -9.58 -3.47 -10.71
CA LYS A 15 -9.32 -4.90 -10.56
C LYS A 15 -8.73 -5.20 -9.20
N ALA A 16 -9.07 -6.36 -8.64
CA ALA A 16 -8.44 -6.88 -7.44
C ALA A 16 -8.13 -8.37 -7.59
N CYS A 17 -7.09 -8.83 -6.89
CA CYS A 17 -6.67 -10.22 -6.90
C CYS A 17 -6.09 -10.63 -5.55
N TYR A 18 -6.46 -11.83 -5.09
CA TYR A 18 -5.84 -12.43 -3.92
C TYR A 18 -4.42 -12.88 -4.23
N PHE A 19 -3.53 -12.75 -3.25
CA PHE A 19 -2.18 -13.30 -3.31
C PHE A 19 -1.81 -13.93 -1.96
N ASP A 20 -0.80 -14.78 -1.98
CA ASP A 20 -0.22 -15.41 -0.80
C ASP A 20 0.94 -14.54 -0.28
N PRO A 21 0.81 -13.88 0.89
CA PRO A 21 1.87 -13.05 1.44
C PRO A 21 3.20 -13.81 1.64
N GLN A 22 3.15 -15.12 1.92
CA GLN A 22 4.35 -15.93 2.14
C GLN A 22 5.20 -16.10 0.87
N LYS A 23 4.66 -15.75 -0.29
CA LYS A 23 5.35 -15.77 -1.59
C LYS A 23 5.86 -14.39 -2.02
N LEU A 24 5.74 -13.37 -1.17
CA LEU A 24 6.33 -12.05 -1.44
C LEU A 24 7.85 -12.18 -1.61
N ASN A 25 8.35 -11.55 -2.66
CA ASN A 25 9.77 -11.51 -2.99
C ASN A 25 10.33 -10.13 -2.66
N PHE A 26 11.49 -10.11 -1.99
CA PHE A 26 12.17 -8.91 -1.51
C PHE A 26 13.56 -8.71 -2.14
N ASP A 27 13.86 -9.38 -3.26
CA ASP A 27 15.16 -9.30 -3.95
C ASP A 27 15.45 -7.87 -4.45
N ASP A 28 14.39 -7.09 -4.73
CA ASP A 28 14.47 -5.69 -5.17
C ASP A 28 14.56 -4.69 -4.00
N ALA A 29 14.73 -5.15 -2.76
CA ALA A 29 14.66 -4.29 -1.56
C ALA A 29 15.63 -3.11 -1.62
N ASP A 30 16.88 -3.33 -2.03
CA ASP A 30 17.90 -2.27 -2.13
C ASP A 30 17.52 -1.24 -3.19
N ILE A 31 17.08 -1.70 -4.37
CA ILE A 31 16.63 -0.84 -5.47
C ILE A 31 15.44 0.03 -5.04
N LEU A 32 14.47 -0.57 -4.35
CA LEU A 32 13.29 0.15 -3.85
C LEU A 32 13.65 1.16 -2.76
N ARG A 33 14.62 0.82 -1.88
CA ARG A 33 15.11 1.75 -0.86
C ARG A 33 15.94 2.88 -1.44
N ASP A 34 16.72 2.62 -2.50
CA ASP A 34 17.40 3.67 -3.27
C ASP A 34 16.40 4.61 -3.95
N ALA A 35 15.35 4.08 -4.58
CA ALA A 35 14.28 4.90 -5.14
C ALA A 35 13.58 5.75 -4.06
N CYS A 36 13.34 5.18 -2.87
CA CYS A 36 12.82 5.94 -1.74
C CYS A 36 13.79 7.06 -1.31
N ARG A 37 15.10 6.80 -1.25
CA ARG A 37 16.14 7.78 -0.90
C ARG A 37 16.29 8.90 -1.93
N ALA A 38 16.10 8.60 -3.21
CA ALA A 38 16.06 9.60 -4.28
C ALA A 38 14.93 10.61 -4.05
N ASN A 39 13.85 10.17 -3.40
CA ASN A 39 12.81 11.02 -2.83
C ASN A 39 12.05 11.87 -3.86
N ASP A 40 11.79 11.32 -5.05
CA ASP A 40 11.03 12.01 -6.10
C ASP A 40 9.62 12.42 -5.63
N CYS A 41 9.03 11.66 -4.70
CA CYS A 41 7.72 11.99 -4.10
C CYS A 41 7.80 13.02 -2.96
N GLY A 42 9.01 13.33 -2.47
CA GLY A 42 9.24 14.32 -1.40
C GLY A 42 8.91 13.88 0.03
N MET A 43 8.55 12.61 0.26
CA MET A 43 8.03 12.07 1.53
C MET A 43 9.05 11.30 2.39
N TYR A 44 10.21 10.93 1.84
CA TYR A 44 11.27 10.24 2.58
C TYR A 44 11.70 11.04 3.81
N GLY A 45 11.82 10.36 4.95
CA GLY A 45 12.26 10.97 6.21
C GLY A 45 11.26 11.96 6.83
N LYS A 46 10.00 12.01 6.37
CA LYS A 46 8.99 12.96 6.88
C LYS A 46 7.75 12.29 7.49
N TYR A 47 7.54 11.00 7.25
CA TYR A 47 6.31 10.31 7.64
C TYR A 47 6.61 8.96 8.28
N TRP A 48 5.79 8.56 9.25
CA TRP A 48 5.81 7.20 9.84
C TRP A 48 5.60 6.11 8.78
N THR A 49 4.90 6.42 7.70
CA THR A 49 4.58 5.50 6.60
C THR A 49 5.65 5.43 5.50
N CYS A 50 6.76 6.15 5.66
CA CYS A 50 7.88 6.18 4.72
C CYS A 50 9.19 5.83 5.42
N PRO A 51 10.20 5.32 4.70
CA PRO A 51 11.53 5.14 5.26
C PRO A 51 12.15 6.44 5.82
N PRO A 52 12.92 6.36 6.93
CA PRO A 52 13.20 5.17 7.73
C PRO A 52 12.09 4.81 8.75
N GLY A 53 10.99 5.58 8.82
CA GLY A 53 9.89 5.37 9.77
C GLY A 53 9.20 4.01 9.70
N VAL A 54 9.22 3.33 8.54
CA VAL A 54 8.68 1.96 8.37
C VAL A 54 9.64 0.84 8.83
N GLY A 55 10.83 1.18 9.30
CA GLY A 55 11.85 0.21 9.71
C GLY A 55 12.81 -0.22 8.59
N THR A 56 13.66 -1.20 8.89
CA THR A 56 14.62 -1.78 7.94
C THR A 56 13.95 -2.73 6.95
N PRO A 57 14.58 -3.04 5.80
CA PRO A 57 14.06 -4.05 4.87
C PRO A 57 13.77 -5.42 5.52
N GLU A 58 14.63 -5.86 6.45
CA GLU A 58 14.47 -7.11 7.19
C GLU A 58 13.26 -7.07 8.13
N GLU A 59 13.03 -5.92 8.78
CA GLU A 59 11.85 -5.72 9.62
C GLU A 59 10.57 -5.70 8.78
N CYS A 60 10.57 -4.99 7.65
CA CYS A 60 9.42 -4.94 6.74
C CYS A 60 9.09 -6.33 6.19
N SER A 61 10.09 -7.08 5.70
CA SER A 61 9.86 -8.42 5.14
C SER A 61 9.34 -9.40 6.20
N LYS A 62 9.96 -9.48 7.38
CA LYS A 62 9.44 -10.29 8.50
C LYS A 62 8.03 -9.89 8.89
N HIS A 63 7.74 -8.59 8.90
CA HIS A 63 6.41 -8.09 9.25
C HIS A 63 5.37 -8.49 8.21
N LEU A 64 5.66 -8.41 6.92
CA LEU A 64 4.71 -8.78 5.88
C LEU A 64 4.51 -10.30 5.77
N LEU A 65 5.55 -11.09 5.99
CA LEU A 65 5.51 -12.55 5.90
C LEU A 65 4.74 -13.23 7.05
N ARG A 66 4.35 -12.48 8.09
CA ARG A 66 3.49 -12.99 9.18
C ARG A 66 2.02 -13.19 8.75
N TYR A 67 1.62 -12.54 7.66
CA TYR A 67 0.23 -12.53 7.20
C TYR A 67 -0.06 -13.77 6.35
N HIS A 68 -1.27 -14.32 6.46
CA HIS A 68 -1.69 -15.52 5.71
C HIS A 68 -2.56 -15.20 4.50
N HIS A 69 -3.11 -13.99 4.47
CA HIS A 69 -4.00 -13.55 3.40
C HIS A 69 -3.58 -12.18 2.88
N GLY A 70 -3.68 -12.01 1.57
CA GLY A 70 -3.39 -10.75 0.89
C GLY A 70 -4.34 -10.51 -0.28
N ILE A 71 -4.71 -9.25 -0.50
CA ILE A 71 -5.39 -8.80 -1.72
C ILE A 71 -4.67 -7.57 -2.25
N VAL A 72 -4.35 -7.56 -3.54
CA VAL A 72 -3.80 -6.41 -4.26
C VAL A 72 -4.89 -5.84 -5.16
N MET A 73 -5.03 -4.53 -5.16
CA MET A 73 -6.07 -3.77 -5.85
C MET A 73 -5.41 -2.74 -6.76
N GLN A 74 -5.87 -2.70 -8.00
CA GLN A 74 -5.42 -1.80 -9.06
C GLN A 74 -6.46 -0.72 -9.30
N PHE A 75 -6.01 0.51 -9.41
CA PHE A 75 -6.79 1.64 -9.88
C PHE A 75 -6.10 2.26 -11.10
N LEU A 76 -6.86 2.49 -12.15
CA LEU A 76 -6.39 3.09 -13.39
C LEU A 76 -6.89 4.53 -13.49
N THR A 77 -6.05 5.39 -14.04
CA THR A 77 -6.37 6.79 -14.32
C THR A 77 -5.86 7.19 -15.69
N GLU A 78 -6.33 8.32 -16.23
CA GLU A 78 -5.63 9.01 -17.31
C GLU A 78 -4.16 9.28 -16.93
N PRO A 79 -3.26 9.49 -17.90
CA PRO A 79 -1.84 9.63 -17.62
C PRO A 79 -1.54 10.75 -16.62
N VAL A 80 -0.98 10.37 -15.48
CA VAL A 80 -0.58 11.30 -14.42
C VAL A 80 0.84 10.98 -13.98
N SER A 81 1.68 12.01 -13.91
CA SER A 81 3.06 11.85 -13.45
C SER A 81 3.25 12.52 -12.09
N CYS A 82 3.89 11.81 -11.16
CA CYS A 82 4.27 12.35 -9.85
C CYS A 82 5.19 13.58 -10.00
N SER A 83 6.04 13.63 -11.02
CA SER A 83 6.98 14.73 -11.24
C SER A 83 6.39 15.88 -12.06
N LEU A 84 5.47 15.61 -12.99
CA LEU A 84 4.87 16.65 -13.83
C LEU A 84 3.57 17.23 -13.23
N ASN A 85 2.83 16.41 -12.47
CA ASN A 85 1.51 16.74 -11.91
C ASN A 85 1.42 16.32 -10.42
N PRO A 86 2.29 16.81 -9.54
CA PRO A 86 2.39 16.35 -8.15
C PRO A 86 1.10 16.55 -7.35
N ASP A 87 0.39 17.67 -7.54
CA ASP A 87 -0.85 17.94 -6.81
C ASP A 87 -1.97 16.95 -7.18
N LEU A 88 -2.14 16.71 -8.49
CA LEU A 88 -3.11 15.72 -8.99
C LEU A 88 -2.74 14.31 -8.56
N PHE A 89 -1.46 13.94 -8.65
CA PHE A 89 -0.98 12.63 -8.19
C PHE A 89 -1.28 12.42 -6.69
N ASN A 90 -1.07 13.45 -5.86
CA ASN A 90 -1.38 13.40 -4.43
C ASN A 90 -2.88 13.35 -4.14
N GLU A 91 -3.71 14.03 -4.94
CA GLU A 91 -5.17 13.98 -4.83
C GLU A 91 -5.74 12.60 -5.18
N ILE A 92 -5.30 12.03 -6.30
CA ILE A 92 -5.65 10.67 -6.71
C ILE A 92 -5.21 9.68 -5.62
N SER A 93 -3.97 9.80 -5.16
CA SER A 93 -3.43 8.94 -4.09
C SER A 93 -4.22 9.03 -2.78
N ARG A 94 -4.71 10.21 -2.39
CA ARG A 94 -5.57 10.39 -1.22
C ARG A 94 -6.89 9.64 -1.40
N SER A 95 -7.52 9.80 -2.56
CA SER A 95 -8.78 9.13 -2.89
C SER A 95 -8.62 7.61 -2.88
N ILE A 96 -7.50 7.09 -3.40
CA ILE A 96 -7.19 5.67 -3.36
C ILE A 96 -7.01 5.17 -1.93
N ASN A 97 -6.31 5.90 -1.07
CA ASN A 97 -6.17 5.54 0.34
C ASN A 97 -7.52 5.53 1.08
N GLU A 98 -8.45 6.41 0.72
CA GLU A 98 -9.82 6.40 1.24
C GLU A 98 -10.60 5.17 0.77
N MET A 99 -10.51 4.81 -0.52
CA MET A 99 -11.09 3.56 -1.04
C MET A 99 -10.48 2.33 -0.36
N THR A 100 -9.16 2.28 -0.15
CA THR A 100 -8.49 1.19 0.58
C THR A 100 -9.04 1.05 1.99
N ARG A 101 -9.26 2.16 2.71
CA ARG A 101 -9.86 2.13 4.04
C ARG A 101 -11.30 1.61 4.01
N ALA A 102 -12.09 2.00 3.02
CA ALA A 102 -13.45 1.47 2.88
C ALA A 102 -13.46 -0.07 2.70
N VAL A 103 -12.53 -0.62 1.92
CA VAL A 103 -12.37 -2.08 1.79
C VAL A 103 -11.92 -2.71 3.11
N ARG A 104 -10.99 -2.06 3.81
CA ARG A 104 -10.49 -2.47 5.12
C ARG A 104 -11.58 -2.47 6.19
N ASP A 105 -12.44 -1.47 6.22
CA ASP A 105 -13.52 -1.35 7.22
C ASP A 105 -14.49 -2.53 7.14
N VAL A 106 -14.72 -3.08 5.93
CA VAL A 106 -15.49 -4.32 5.75
C VAL A 106 -14.71 -5.54 6.28
N LEU A 107 -13.39 -5.56 6.13
CA LEU A 107 -12.52 -6.62 6.65
C LEU A 107 -12.39 -6.57 8.18
N GLU A 108 -12.54 -5.39 8.79
CA GLU A 108 -12.54 -5.21 10.26
C GLU A 108 -13.69 -5.93 10.96
N GLU A 109 -14.79 -6.24 10.26
CA GLU A 109 -15.85 -7.09 10.78
C GLU A 109 -15.38 -8.54 11.06
N ILE A 110 -14.23 -8.93 10.50
CA ILE A 110 -13.69 -10.28 10.56
C ILE A 110 -12.44 -10.34 11.45
N THR A 111 -11.55 -9.34 11.36
CA THR A 111 -10.28 -9.32 12.09
C THR A 111 -9.75 -7.91 12.29
N ASP A 112 -9.00 -7.69 13.37
CA ASP A 112 -8.28 -6.45 13.68
C ASP A 112 -6.80 -6.49 13.25
N ASP A 113 -6.27 -7.67 12.86
CA ASP A 113 -4.89 -7.81 12.41
C ASP A 113 -4.80 -7.58 10.89
N ILE A 114 -4.85 -6.31 10.49
CA ILE A 114 -4.84 -5.86 9.09
C ILE A 114 -3.71 -4.85 8.87
N MET A 115 -2.97 -5.04 7.77
CA MET A 115 -1.98 -4.10 7.26
C MET A 115 -2.47 -3.49 5.94
N MET A 116 -2.39 -2.17 5.83
CA MET A 116 -2.68 -1.44 4.58
C MET A 116 -1.40 -0.90 3.97
N LEU A 117 -1.15 -1.22 2.70
CA LEU A 117 -0.08 -0.62 1.92
C LEU A 117 -0.63 0.10 0.66
N GLY A 118 -0.08 1.25 0.33
CA GLY A 118 -0.42 2.05 -0.85
C GLY A 118 0.80 2.64 -1.55
N MET A 119 0.62 3.21 -2.74
CA MET A 119 1.71 3.80 -3.52
C MET A 119 2.14 5.21 -3.07
N SER A 120 1.41 5.83 -2.13
CA SER A 120 1.72 7.17 -1.63
C SER A 120 1.98 7.21 -0.14
N ALA A 121 2.44 8.37 0.35
CA ALA A 121 2.45 8.65 1.78
C ALA A 121 1.03 8.82 2.34
N CYS A 122 0.93 8.64 3.65
CA CYS A 122 -0.28 8.88 4.42
C CYS A 122 -0.71 10.34 4.38
N SER A 123 -2.01 10.57 4.16
CA SER A 123 -2.64 11.89 4.02
C SER A 123 -3.64 12.21 5.13
N LEU A 124 -3.65 11.45 6.23
CA LEU A 124 -4.62 11.57 7.32
C LEU A 124 -4.51 12.87 8.13
N CYS A 125 -3.30 13.39 8.25
CA CYS A 125 -3.01 14.55 9.07
C CYS A 125 -2.39 15.65 8.23
N LYS A 126 -2.71 16.90 8.56
CA LYS A 126 -2.10 18.07 7.92
C LYS A 126 -0.57 18.07 8.06
N GLU A 127 -0.06 17.66 9.22
CA GLU A 127 1.37 17.59 9.54
C GLU A 127 1.68 16.27 10.23
N CYS A 128 2.67 15.51 9.77
CA CYS A 128 3.00 14.23 10.39
C CYS A 128 3.79 14.43 11.69
N THR A 129 3.44 13.67 12.74
CA THR A 129 4.15 13.71 14.03
C THR A 129 5.52 13.04 14.02
N TYR A 130 5.93 12.47 12.88
CA TYR A 130 7.21 11.77 12.72
C TYR A 130 8.40 12.67 13.02
N LEU A 131 8.42 13.89 12.46
CA LEU A 131 9.49 14.85 12.67
C LEU A 131 9.55 15.35 14.12
N ASP A 132 8.42 15.30 14.83
CA ASP A 132 8.35 15.64 16.26
C ASP A 132 8.81 14.49 17.17
N GLY A 133 9.09 13.30 16.62
CA GLY A 133 9.37 12.09 17.39
C GLY A 133 8.18 11.60 18.23
N LYS A 134 6.96 12.05 17.91
CA LYS A 134 5.73 11.71 18.64
C LYS A 134 4.97 10.59 17.94
N LYS A 135 4.23 9.79 18.72
CA LYS A 135 3.38 8.71 18.20
C LYS A 135 2.43 9.22 17.12
N CYS A 136 2.11 8.37 16.14
CA CYS A 136 1.09 8.69 15.15
C CYS A 136 -0.26 8.94 15.85
N ARG A 137 -1.02 9.91 15.33
CA ARG A 137 -2.38 10.24 15.81
C ARG A 137 -3.44 9.25 15.33
N PHE A 138 -3.16 8.57 14.21
CA PHE A 138 -4.08 7.66 13.55
C PHE A 138 -3.37 6.35 13.20
N PRO A 139 -2.80 5.62 14.17
CA PRO A 139 -1.95 4.47 13.90
C PRO A 139 -2.71 3.34 13.15
N HIS A 140 -4.01 3.23 13.38
CA HIS A 140 -4.87 2.21 12.78
C HIS A 140 -5.23 2.49 11.32
N ASP A 141 -5.33 3.76 10.94
CA ASP A 141 -5.79 4.15 9.59
C ASP A 141 -4.63 4.44 8.62
N MET A 142 -3.39 4.28 9.09
CA MET A 142 -2.20 4.53 8.29
C MET A 142 -2.18 3.60 7.08
N VAL A 143 -1.95 4.18 5.91
CA VAL A 143 -1.63 3.41 4.70
C VAL A 143 -0.15 3.60 4.44
N ALA A 144 0.63 2.53 4.61
CA ALA A 144 2.07 2.61 4.50
C ALA A 144 2.56 2.44 3.05
N CYS A 145 3.73 2.97 2.72
CA CYS A 145 4.22 2.89 1.35
C CYS A 145 4.63 1.46 0.99
N ILE A 146 4.12 0.93 -0.14
CA ILE A 146 4.44 -0.43 -0.65
C ILE A 146 5.95 -0.57 -0.94
N SER A 147 6.53 0.36 -1.70
CA SER A 147 7.96 0.36 -2.00
C SER A 147 8.82 0.64 -0.77
N GLY A 148 8.30 1.45 0.16
CA GLY A 148 8.89 1.64 1.49
C GLY A 148 9.00 0.33 2.27
N HIS A 149 8.06 -0.59 2.09
CA HIS A 149 8.08 -1.95 2.64
C HIS A 149 8.83 -2.97 1.77
N CYS A 150 9.58 -2.50 0.76
CA CYS A 150 10.40 -3.33 -0.12
C CYS A 150 9.61 -4.34 -0.96
N VAL A 151 8.32 -4.08 -1.22
CA VAL A 151 7.52 -4.91 -2.12
C VAL A 151 7.54 -4.32 -3.53
N ASN A 152 7.99 -5.11 -4.50
CA ASN A 152 7.85 -4.78 -5.91
C ASN A 152 6.42 -5.11 -6.38
N VAL A 153 5.53 -4.12 -6.27
CA VAL A 153 4.10 -4.31 -6.59
C VAL A 153 3.86 -4.71 -8.04
N TYR A 154 4.72 -4.25 -8.96
CA TYR A 154 4.62 -4.58 -10.37
C TYR A 154 4.91 -6.06 -10.62
N ARG A 155 5.95 -6.61 -9.97
CA ARG A 155 6.27 -8.04 -10.03
C ARG A 155 5.17 -8.90 -9.39
N LEU A 156 4.62 -8.44 -8.27
CA LEU A 156 3.46 -9.09 -7.64
C LEU A 156 2.26 -9.09 -8.59
N TRP A 157 1.92 -7.94 -9.18
CA TRP A 157 0.77 -7.81 -10.08
C TRP A 157 0.90 -8.71 -11.32
N ASP A 158 2.09 -8.78 -11.93
CA ASP A 158 2.31 -9.67 -13.07
C ASP A 158 2.04 -11.14 -12.75
N SER A 159 2.35 -11.58 -11.54
CA SER A 159 2.11 -12.96 -11.10
C SER A 159 0.61 -13.32 -11.04
N THR A 160 -0.27 -12.31 -11.03
CA THR A 160 -1.73 -12.50 -11.04
C THR A 160 -2.28 -12.78 -12.44
N GLY A 161 -1.51 -12.50 -13.50
CA GLY A 161 -1.95 -12.60 -14.90
C GLY A 161 -2.89 -11.47 -15.37
N ASN A 162 -3.16 -10.47 -14.52
CA ASN A 162 -3.93 -9.30 -14.91
C ASN A 162 -3.06 -8.29 -15.69
N ARG A 163 -3.70 -7.48 -16.53
CA ARG A 163 -3.00 -6.44 -17.31
C ARG A 163 -2.53 -5.29 -16.40
N ARG A 164 -1.42 -4.68 -16.77
CA ARG A 164 -1.04 -3.34 -16.29
C ARG A 164 -1.74 -2.24 -17.09
N ALA A 165 -1.55 -1.00 -16.67
CA ALA A 165 -1.87 0.19 -17.45
C ALA A 165 -1.25 0.11 -18.85
N ASN A 166 -1.99 0.56 -19.85
CA ASN A 166 -1.46 0.81 -21.18
C ASN A 166 -0.76 2.19 -21.24
N LEU A 167 -0.32 2.62 -22.43
CA LEU A 167 0.41 3.90 -22.60
C LEU A 167 -0.46 5.14 -22.32
N ASP A 168 -1.78 5.00 -22.35
CA ASP A 168 -2.76 6.06 -22.13
C ASP A 168 -3.36 5.98 -20.71
N GLU A 169 -2.73 5.23 -19.81
CA GLU A 169 -3.18 5.03 -18.44
C GLU A 169 -2.03 5.17 -17.45
N THR A 170 -2.35 5.42 -16.18
CA THR A 170 -1.41 5.28 -15.05
C THR A 170 -1.97 4.31 -14.02
N ASP A 171 -1.13 3.35 -13.65
CA ASP A 171 -1.41 2.37 -12.61
C ASP A 171 -1.17 2.93 -11.21
N PHE A 172 -2.16 2.73 -10.34
CA PHE A 172 -1.99 2.81 -8.90
C PHE A 172 -2.36 1.48 -8.27
N TYR A 173 -1.61 1.11 -7.24
CA TYR A 173 -1.78 -0.13 -6.50
C TYR A 173 -1.87 0.13 -5.01
N THR A 174 -2.71 -0.66 -4.36
CA THR A 174 -2.82 -0.77 -2.90
C THR A 174 -3.06 -2.22 -2.54
N MET A 175 -2.71 -2.61 -1.33
CA MET A 175 -2.93 -3.97 -0.86
C MET A 175 -3.31 -4.00 0.62
N LEU A 176 -4.13 -4.99 0.95
CA LEU A 176 -4.43 -5.36 2.32
C LEU A 176 -3.79 -6.72 2.59
N LEU A 177 -3.17 -6.86 3.75
CA LEU A 177 -2.72 -8.14 4.29
C LEU A 177 -3.38 -8.36 5.64
N TRP A 178 -3.83 -9.57 5.94
CA TRP A 178 -4.48 -9.85 7.21
C TRP A 178 -4.29 -11.29 7.68
N ASN A 179 -4.55 -11.49 8.98
CA ASN A 179 -4.68 -12.80 9.60
C ASN A 179 -6.14 -13.00 10.02
N GLY A 180 -6.75 -14.09 9.59
CA GLY A 180 -8.07 -14.48 10.03
C GLY A 180 -8.08 -15.01 11.47
N PRO A 181 -9.27 -15.23 12.05
CA PRO A 181 -9.38 -15.80 13.40
C PRO A 181 -8.70 -17.17 13.56
N SER A 182 -8.58 -17.95 12.48
CA SER A 182 -7.90 -19.25 12.46
C SER A 182 -6.37 -19.17 12.46
N ASP A 183 -5.81 -18.02 12.11
CA ASP A 183 -4.38 -17.84 11.88
C ASP A 183 -3.67 -17.26 13.10
N LYS A 184 -4.44 -16.84 14.12
CA LYS A 184 -3.95 -16.45 15.45
C LYS A 184 -3.57 -17.71 16.24
N GLN A 185 -2.43 -18.33 15.91
CA GLN A 185 -1.75 -19.34 16.74
C GLN A 185 -0.43 -18.80 17.29
#